data_AF-A0A420CDR9-F1
#
_entry.id   AF-A0A420CDR9-F1
#
_cell.length_a   1.000
_cell.length_b   1.000
_cell.length_c   1.000
_cell.angle_alpha   90.00
_cell.angle_beta   90.00
_cell.angle_gamma   90.00
#
_symmetry.space_group_name_H-M   'P 1'
#
loop_
_entity.id
_entity.type
_entity.pdbx_description
1 polymer ?
#
loop_
_entity_poly.entity_id
_entity_poly.type
_entity_poly.pdbx_seq_one_letter_code
_entity_poly.pdbx_strand_id
1 'polypeptide(L)'
;MDFIKYEIKKGDTLESLAEKQGTSVKELINFHNLYCGTTNFIIGEKLPIHLQYLFLEKKTGEEINKAIEDRKFPQKARYRCEQFNTTKVEDRITFHCNTKKEYVVEKDAANTKAKVKLKEYLYKINPENMALAIEAVKELEFDKEDVIFNLNDDHTIKGVENFPQIKEKWELFKPKLKASEFYRQVEKINSKAAEDIIKGGGLEFENEANLRKTYDKCLLYHVLFNDFDARKKRKQNDVLKFISQIFVNVPIELELQHTIIKEDDYFIEFRTVGTLLKDKIDNAVLEEQYNKFYKPIIEYGFSEYNYDYRIRRMVDKKTGTIINASALMKEEVKNNYQFVTQFDLKQIEY
;
A
#
# COMPACT_ATOMS: atom_id res chain seq x y z
N MET A 1 5.60 8.69 -39.44
CA MET A 1 4.65 8.83 -38.32
C MET A 1 3.28 8.59 -38.93
N ASP A 2 2.61 7.52 -38.53
CA ASP A 2 1.33 7.13 -39.14
C ASP A 2 0.19 7.94 -38.51
N PHE A 3 -0.79 8.33 -39.32
CA PHE A 3 -2.01 9.00 -38.86
C PHE A 3 -3.25 8.35 -39.45
N ILE A 4 -4.36 8.47 -38.75
CA ILE A 4 -5.68 8.03 -39.21
C ILE A 4 -6.54 9.26 -39.51
N LYS A 5 -7.34 9.16 -40.57
CA LYS A 5 -8.37 10.15 -40.89
C LYS A 5 -9.67 9.74 -40.19
N TYR A 6 -10.02 10.43 -39.12
CA TYR A 6 -11.24 10.19 -38.36
C TYR A 6 -12.37 11.07 -38.90
N GLU A 7 -13.51 10.47 -39.23
CA GLU A 7 -14.71 11.23 -39.62
C GLU A 7 -15.45 11.72 -38.37
N ILE A 8 -15.64 13.04 -38.29
CA ILE A 8 -16.26 13.68 -37.12
C ILE A 8 -17.75 13.33 -37.10
N LYS A 9 -18.24 12.83 -35.96
CA LYS A 9 -19.64 12.45 -35.78
C LYS A 9 -20.41 13.55 -35.05
N LYS A 10 -21.73 13.57 -35.25
CA LYS A 10 -22.62 14.50 -34.55
C LYS A 10 -22.49 14.29 -33.04
N GLY A 11 -22.09 15.35 -32.32
CA GLY A 11 -21.88 15.33 -30.88
C GLY A 11 -20.42 15.15 -30.44
N ASP A 12 -19.49 14.88 -31.35
CA ASP A 12 -18.07 14.92 -31.01
C ASP A 12 -17.65 16.37 -30.71
N THR A 13 -16.85 16.51 -29.64
CA THR A 13 -16.15 17.74 -29.28
C THR A 13 -14.64 17.48 -29.24
N LEU A 14 -13.82 18.54 -29.28
CA LEU A 14 -12.37 18.39 -29.22
C LEU A 14 -11.95 17.75 -27.89
N GLU A 15 -12.66 18.08 -26.82
CA GLU A 15 -12.47 17.48 -25.50
C GLU A 15 -12.74 15.97 -25.54
N SER A 16 -13.90 15.55 -26.07
CA SER A 16 -14.27 14.13 -26.14
C SER A 16 -13.31 13.32 -27.02
N LEU A 17 -12.80 13.90 -28.10
CA LEU A 17 -11.85 13.25 -29.02
C LEU A 17 -10.45 13.18 -28.40
N ALA A 18 -10.02 14.25 -27.73
CA ALA A 18 -8.75 14.27 -27.01
C ALA A 18 -8.74 13.22 -25.88
N GLU A 19 -9.83 13.12 -25.13
CA GLU A 19 -10.02 12.11 -24.08
C GLU A 19 -9.97 10.68 -24.65
N LYS A 20 -10.71 10.40 -25.73
CA LYS A 20 -10.68 9.09 -26.43
C LYS A 20 -9.30 8.70 -26.95
N GLN A 21 -8.42 9.67 -27.20
CA GLN A 21 -7.08 9.46 -27.76
C GLN A 21 -5.96 9.59 -26.72
N GLY A 22 -6.29 9.82 -25.44
CA GLY A 22 -5.30 10.03 -24.39
C GLY A 22 -4.38 11.22 -24.65
N THR A 23 -4.88 12.27 -25.31
CA THR A 23 -4.12 13.47 -25.67
C THR A 23 -4.80 14.73 -25.14
N SER A 24 -4.16 15.90 -25.25
CA SER A 24 -4.77 17.18 -24.85
C SER A 24 -5.45 17.81 -26.05
N VAL A 25 -6.46 18.66 -25.83
CA VAL A 25 -7.08 19.42 -26.93
C VAL A 25 -6.02 20.16 -27.74
N LYS A 26 -5.02 20.74 -27.07
CA LYS A 26 -3.91 21.44 -27.73
C LYS A 26 -3.03 20.52 -28.57
N GLU A 27 -2.64 19.35 -28.06
CA GLU A 27 -1.87 18.37 -28.83
C GLU A 27 -2.67 17.82 -30.01
N LEU A 28 -3.96 17.54 -29.80
CA LEU A 28 -4.89 17.09 -30.83
C LEU A 28 -4.97 18.10 -31.99
N ILE A 29 -5.17 19.38 -31.65
CA ILE A 29 -5.18 20.50 -32.61
C ILE A 29 -3.84 20.62 -33.32
N ASN A 30 -2.74 20.63 -32.56
CA ASN A 30 -1.39 20.78 -33.12
C ASN A 30 -1.07 19.64 -34.10
N PHE A 31 -1.40 18.40 -33.73
CA PHE A 31 -1.20 17.25 -34.61
C PHE A 31 -2.03 17.40 -35.88
N HIS A 32 -3.32 17.72 -35.77
CA HIS A 32 -4.17 17.91 -36.95
C HIS A 32 -3.65 19.02 -37.87
N ASN A 33 -3.35 20.20 -37.31
CA ASN A 33 -2.88 21.38 -38.05
C ASN A 33 -1.52 21.16 -38.72
N LEU A 34 -0.69 20.23 -38.20
CA LEU A 34 0.59 19.88 -38.81
C LEU A 34 0.42 19.11 -40.13
N TYR A 35 -0.66 18.33 -40.26
CA TYR A 35 -0.89 17.43 -41.40
C TYR A 35 -2.06 17.84 -42.30
N CYS A 36 -2.89 18.81 -41.89
CA CYS A 36 -4.00 19.29 -42.70
C CYS A 36 -3.63 20.49 -43.59
N GLY A 37 -4.44 20.73 -44.62
CA GLY A 37 -4.35 21.96 -45.42
C GLY A 37 -4.89 23.16 -44.64
N THR A 38 -4.45 24.37 -45.00
CA THR A 38 -4.80 25.64 -44.33
C THR A 38 -6.31 25.87 -44.15
N THR A 39 -7.15 25.34 -45.05
CA THR A 39 -8.62 25.45 -44.98
C THR A 39 -9.26 24.62 -43.86
N ASN A 40 -8.53 23.63 -43.34
CA ASN A 40 -8.97 22.72 -42.29
C ASN A 40 -8.30 23.03 -40.93
N PHE A 41 -7.59 24.16 -40.82
CA PHE A 41 -6.96 24.54 -39.56
C PHE A 41 -8.00 24.76 -38.47
N ILE A 42 -7.71 24.22 -37.30
CA ILE A 42 -8.48 24.46 -36.09
C ILE A 42 -7.79 25.60 -35.34
N ILE A 43 -8.53 26.70 -35.17
CA ILE A 43 -8.06 27.88 -34.44
C ILE A 43 -9.08 28.16 -33.34
N GLY A 44 -8.63 28.05 -32.08
CA GLY A 44 -9.47 28.17 -30.89
C GLY A 44 -9.81 26.82 -30.26
N GLU A 45 -10.78 26.81 -29.35
CA GLU A 45 -11.08 25.68 -28.47
C GLU A 45 -12.30 24.85 -28.92
N LYS A 46 -12.89 25.15 -30.08
CA LYS A 46 -14.07 24.45 -30.60
C LYS A 46 -13.82 23.88 -32.00
N LEU A 47 -14.47 22.77 -32.30
CA LEU A 47 -14.49 22.19 -33.64
C LEU A 47 -15.16 23.17 -34.62
N PRO A 48 -14.48 23.56 -35.71
CA PRO A 48 -15.10 24.36 -36.77
C PRO A 48 -16.25 23.60 -37.43
N ILE A 49 -17.36 24.29 -37.70
CA ILE A 49 -18.60 23.68 -38.21
C ILE A 49 -18.38 23.03 -39.59
N HIS A 50 -17.45 23.56 -40.39
CA HIS A 50 -17.14 23.05 -41.73
C HIS A 50 -16.19 21.84 -41.72
N LEU A 51 -15.58 21.52 -40.57
CA LEU A 51 -14.59 20.45 -40.48
C LEU A 51 -15.28 19.08 -40.45
N GLN A 52 -15.04 18.25 -41.47
CA GLN A 52 -15.68 16.94 -41.61
C GLN A 52 -14.82 15.79 -41.05
N TYR A 53 -13.51 16.00 -40.93
CA TYR A 53 -12.58 14.98 -40.46
C TYR A 53 -11.47 15.59 -39.62
N LEU A 54 -10.84 14.74 -38.80
CA LEU A 54 -9.66 15.08 -38.02
C LEU A 54 -8.54 14.09 -38.31
N PHE A 55 -7.30 14.57 -38.31
CA PHE A 55 -6.13 13.69 -38.39
C PHE A 55 -5.69 13.38 -36.97
N LEU A 56 -5.66 12.09 -36.64
CA LEU A 56 -5.24 11.58 -35.33
C LEU A 56 -3.96 10.79 -35.48
N GLU A 57 -3.10 10.86 -34.47
CA GLU A 57 -1.94 9.99 -34.37
C GLU A 57 -2.40 8.53 -34.30
N LYS A 58 -1.80 7.65 -35.11
CA LYS A 58 -2.13 6.23 -35.08
C LYS A 58 -1.49 5.60 -33.84
N LYS A 59 -2.32 5.33 -32.84
CA LYS A 59 -1.97 4.61 -31.61
C LYS A 59 -2.77 3.31 -31.52
N THR A 60 -2.14 2.27 -30.98
CA THR A 60 -2.82 1.05 -30.55
C THR A 60 -3.74 1.35 -29.35
N GLY A 61 -4.72 0.48 -29.11
CA GLY A 61 -5.59 0.62 -27.92
C GLY A 61 -4.79 0.62 -26.61
N GLU A 62 -3.69 -0.14 -26.53
CA GLU A 62 -2.79 -0.15 -25.38
C GLU A 62 -2.05 1.17 -25.19
N GLU A 63 -1.55 1.79 -26.27
CA GLU A 63 -0.90 3.10 -26.22
C GLU A 63 -1.85 4.21 -25.81
N ILE A 64 -3.09 4.19 -26.32
CA ILE A 64 -4.14 5.14 -25.92
C ILE A 64 -4.45 4.97 -24.44
N ASN A 65 -4.71 3.74 -23.99
CA ASN A 65 -5.03 3.46 -22.59
C ASN A 65 -3.89 3.90 -21.65
N LYS A 66 -2.65 3.61 -22.03
CA LYS A 66 -1.46 4.06 -21.28
C LYS A 66 -1.38 5.58 -21.22
N ALA A 67 -1.60 6.29 -22.33
CA ALA A 67 -1.57 7.75 -22.35
C ALA A 67 -2.70 8.38 -21.50
N ILE A 68 -3.87 7.76 -21.49
CA ILE A 68 -4.98 8.15 -20.59
C ILE A 68 -4.58 7.92 -19.13
N GLU A 69 -4.01 6.77 -18.79
CA GLU A 69 -3.54 6.48 -17.42
C GLU A 69 -2.44 7.44 -16.97
N ASP A 70 -1.44 7.69 -17.81
CA ASP A 70 -0.32 8.60 -17.52
C ASP A 70 -0.79 10.03 -17.23
N ARG A 71 -1.89 10.47 -17.87
CA ARG A 71 -2.53 11.76 -17.58
C ARG A 71 -3.33 11.77 -16.30
N LYS A 72 -3.99 10.65 -15.97
CA LYS A 72 -4.74 10.52 -14.71
C LYS A 72 -3.80 10.50 -13.51
N PHE A 73 -2.62 9.89 -13.66
CA PHE A 73 -1.62 9.78 -12.60
C PHE A 73 -0.25 10.31 -13.06
N PRO A 74 -0.09 11.64 -13.17
CA PRO A 74 1.14 12.25 -13.70
C PRO A 74 2.34 12.14 -12.77
N GLN A 75 2.11 11.95 -11.46
CA GLN A 75 3.18 11.80 -10.48
C GLN A 75 3.50 10.33 -10.30
N LYS A 76 4.76 9.93 -10.49
CA LYS A 76 5.15 8.53 -10.46
C LYS A 76 6.41 8.34 -9.62
N ALA A 77 6.42 7.32 -8.77
CA ALA A 77 7.56 6.93 -7.94
C ALA A 77 7.72 5.39 -7.94
N ARG A 78 8.96 4.93 -8.10
CA ARG A 78 9.33 3.53 -7.86
C ARG A 78 9.96 3.40 -6.48
N TYR A 79 9.61 2.34 -5.78
CA TYR A 79 10.12 2.05 -4.45
C TYR A 79 10.62 0.63 -4.36
N ARG A 80 11.73 0.44 -3.65
CA ARG A 80 12.10 -0.85 -3.07
C ARG A 80 11.93 -0.77 -1.57
N CYS A 81 11.34 -1.81 -1.01
CA CYS A 81 11.28 -1.97 0.43
C CYS A 81 11.83 -3.32 0.88
N GLU A 82 12.38 -3.33 2.07
CA GLU A 82 12.86 -4.52 2.76
C GLU A 82 12.24 -4.56 4.15
N GLN A 83 11.63 -5.68 4.51
CA GLN A 83 11.00 -5.89 5.81
C GLN A 83 11.57 -7.12 6.49
N PHE A 84 11.99 -6.97 7.74
CA PHE A 84 12.40 -8.06 8.60
C PHE A 84 11.41 -8.25 9.73
N ASN A 85 10.85 -9.46 9.87
CA ASN A 85 10.05 -9.88 11.00
C ASN A 85 10.85 -10.94 11.77
N THR A 86 11.12 -10.70 13.05
CA THR A 86 11.95 -11.58 13.88
C THR A 86 11.25 -11.85 15.20
N THR A 87 11.21 -13.12 15.60
CA THR A 87 10.78 -13.54 16.94
C THR A 87 11.99 -13.98 17.72
N LYS A 88 12.12 -13.48 18.95
CA LYS A 88 13.17 -13.88 19.88
C LYS A 88 12.56 -14.43 21.17
N VAL A 89 13.14 -15.52 21.64
CA VAL A 89 12.85 -16.13 22.95
C VAL A 89 14.16 -16.16 23.71
N GLU A 90 14.23 -15.50 24.87
CA GLU A 90 15.45 -15.40 25.70
C GLU A 90 16.70 -15.03 24.86
N ASP A 91 16.56 -14.00 24.03
CA ASP A 91 17.55 -13.49 23.05
C ASP A 91 17.91 -14.39 21.86
N ARG A 92 17.39 -15.63 21.80
CA ARG A 92 17.59 -16.52 20.64
C ARG A 92 16.54 -16.26 19.58
N ILE A 93 16.98 -16.11 18.33
CA ILE A 93 16.08 -16.00 17.18
C ILE A 93 15.45 -17.37 16.92
N THR A 94 14.14 -17.47 17.08
CA THR A 94 13.36 -18.69 16.81
C THR A 94 12.63 -18.62 15.47
N PHE A 95 12.38 -17.41 14.98
CA PHE A 95 11.78 -17.16 13.67
C PHE A 95 12.38 -15.89 13.06
N HIS A 96 12.62 -15.95 11.75
CA HIS A 96 13.01 -14.78 10.97
C HIS A 96 12.44 -14.87 9.56
N CYS A 97 11.79 -13.79 9.11
CA CYS A 97 11.32 -13.63 7.74
C CYS A 97 11.78 -12.28 7.20
N ASN A 98 12.51 -12.30 6.10
CA ASN A 98 12.87 -11.13 5.32
C ASN A 98 12.01 -11.11 4.04
N THR A 99 11.31 -10.02 3.76
CA THR A 99 10.65 -9.78 2.48
C THR A 99 11.25 -8.58 1.78
N LYS A 100 11.46 -8.69 0.46
CA LYS A 100 11.85 -7.58 -0.40
C LYS A 100 10.77 -7.42 -1.47
N LYS A 101 10.25 -6.20 -1.60
CA LYS A 101 9.22 -5.88 -2.58
C LYS A 101 9.60 -4.64 -3.39
N GLU A 102 9.22 -4.63 -4.66
CA GLU A 102 9.32 -3.45 -5.53
C GLU A 102 7.91 -2.97 -5.90
N TYR A 103 7.67 -1.66 -5.77
CA TYR A 103 6.39 -1.03 -6.05
C TYR A 103 6.51 0.11 -7.06
N VAL A 104 5.46 0.29 -7.84
CA VAL A 104 5.15 1.54 -8.52
C VAL A 104 4.02 2.22 -7.77
N VAL A 105 4.21 3.48 -7.42
CA VAL A 105 3.21 4.35 -6.79
C VAL A 105 2.98 5.54 -7.69
N GLU A 106 1.74 5.75 -8.09
CA GLU A 106 1.33 6.83 -8.99
C GLU A 106 0.24 7.66 -8.31
N LYS A 107 0.30 8.98 -8.41
CA LYS A 107 -0.68 9.92 -7.82
C LYS A 107 -1.26 10.84 -8.88
N ASP A 108 -2.53 11.20 -8.68
CA ASP A 108 -3.17 12.24 -9.48
C ASP A 108 -2.58 13.62 -9.18
N ALA A 109 -2.86 14.60 -10.04
CA ALA A 109 -2.33 15.96 -9.87
C ALA A 109 -2.79 16.63 -8.56
N ALA A 110 -3.98 16.27 -8.07
CA ALA A 110 -4.54 16.81 -6.83
C ALA A 110 -4.11 16.05 -5.56
N ASN A 111 -3.36 14.94 -5.71
CA ASN A 111 -3.01 14.02 -4.60
C ASN A 111 -4.23 13.48 -3.83
N THR A 112 -5.37 13.37 -4.49
CA THR A 112 -6.62 12.79 -3.95
C THR A 112 -6.76 11.31 -4.26
N LYS A 113 -5.95 10.78 -5.18
CA LYS A 113 -5.91 9.36 -5.53
C LYS A 113 -4.49 8.85 -5.65
N ALA A 114 -4.29 7.58 -5.29
CA ALA A 114 -3.02 6.90 -5.45
C ALA A 114 -3.23 5.48 -6.00
N LYS A 115 -2.53 5.13 -7.08
CA LYS A 115 -2.43 3.77 -7.61
C LYS A 115 -1.14 3.14 -7.10
N VAL A 116 -1.22 1.99 -6.45
CA VAL A 116 -0.05 1.24 -5.97
C VAL A 116 -0.06 -0.14 -6.62
N LYS A 117 1.07 -0.49 -7.22
CA LYS A 117 1.24 -1.77 -7.92
C LYS A 117 2.53 -2.47 -7.49
N LEU A 118 2.40 -3.68 -6.94
CA LEU A 118 3.50 -4.60 -6.68
C LEU A 118 4.08 -5.10 -8.00
N LYS A 119 5.40 -5.05 -8.12
CA LYS A 119 6.17 -5.47 -9.31
C LYS A 119 7.04 -6.68 -9.03
N GLU A 120 7.61 -6.75 -7.85
CA GLU A 120 8.50 -7.83 -7.45
C GLU A 120 8.24 -8.20 -5.99
N TYR A 121 8.29 -9.49 -5.68
CA TYR A 121 8.15 -10.00 -4.32
C TYR A 121 9.06 -11.20 -4.09
N LEU A 122 10.09 -10.98 -3.27
CA LEU A 122 11.04 -11.97 -2.79
C LEU A 122 10.89 -12.14 -1.29
N TYR A 123 11.17 -13.34 -0.78
CA TYR A 123 11.26 -13.56 0.65
C TYR A 123 12.32 -14.60 1.00
N LYS A 124 12.77 -14.57 2.25
CA LYS A 124 13.62 -15.58 2.89
C LYS A 124 13.08 -15.82 4.30
N ILE A 125 12.84 -17.07 4.66
CA ILE A 125 12.21 -17.43 5.93
C ILE A 125 12.98 -18.56 6.60
N ASN A 126 13.07 -18.49 7.93
CA ASN A 126 13.65 -19.51 8.79
C ASN A 126 12.73 -19.67 10.02
N PRO A 127 12.22 -20.88 10.32
CA PRO A 127 12.50 -22.16 9.64
C PRO A 127 11.82 -22.34 8.27
N GLU A 128 12.47 -23.07 7.37
CA GLU A 128 12.06 -23.20 5.96
C GLU A 128 10.69 -23.87 5.78
N ASN A 129 10.26 -24.72 6.71
CA ASN A 129 8.95 -25.37 6.67
C ASN A 129 7.78 -24.36 6.72
N MET A 130 8.01 -23.14 7.20
CA MET A 130 7.02 -22.06 7.17
C MET A 130 6.88 -21.39 5.80
N ALA A 131 7.79 -21.65 4.85
CA ALA A 131 7.74 -21.07 3.49
C ALA A 131 6.48 -21.48 2.71
N LEU A 132 5.96 -22.69 2.96
CA LEU A 132 4.76 -23.21 2.30
C LEU A 132 3.55 -22.26 2.46
N ALA A 133 3.42 -21.62 3.62
CA ALA A 133 2.34 -20.66 3.86
C ALA A 133 2.48 -19.41 2.97
N ILE A 134 3.70 -18.89 2.81
CA ILE A 134 3.97 -17.73 1.96
C ILE A 134 3.77 -18.08 0.49
N GLU A 135 4.32 -19.20 0.01
CA GLU A 135 4.14 -19.64 -1.37
C GLU A 135 2.67 -19.85 -1.72
N ALA A 136 1.88 -20.40 -0.78
CA ALA A 136 0.47 -20.64 -0.99
C ALA A 136 -0.35 -19.36 -1.21
N VAL A 137 0.11 -18.19 -0.74
CA VAL A 137 -0.59 -16.89 -0.87
C VAL A 137 0.13 -15.88 -1.77
N LYS A 138 1.32 -16.21 -2.27
CA LYS A 138 2.19 -15.28 -3.00
C LYS A 138 1.54 -14.69 -4.26
N GLU A 139 0.77 -15.48 -5.00
CA GLU A 139 0.03 -14.99 -6.19
C GLU A 139 -1.00 -13.93 -5.80
N LEU A 140 -1.75 -14.16 -4.71
CA LEU A 140 -2.77 -13.25 -4.21
C LEU A 140 -2.18 -11.89 -3.79
N GLU A 141 -0.93 -11.86 -3.30
CA GLU A 141 -0.28 -10.60 -2.93
C GLU A 141 -0.15 -9.64 -4.12
N PHE A 142 0.16 -10.13 -5.33
CA PHE A 142 0.20 -9.28 -6.52
C PHE A 142 -1.19 -8.75 -6.89
N ASP A 143 -2.21 -9.58 -6.72
CA ASP A 143 -3.60 -9.20 -7.01
C ASP A 143 -4.16 -8.19 -6.01
N LYS A 144 -3.83 -8.36 -4.74
CA LYS A 144 -4.20 -7.48 -3.63
C LYS A 144 -3.41 -6.17 -3.65
N GLU A 145 -2.17 -6.19 -4.12
CA GLU A 145 -1.31 -5.01 -4.21
C GLU A 145 -1.28 -4.41 -5.63
N ASP A 146 -2.40 -4.48 -6.35
CA ASP A 146 -2.72 -3.68 -7.54
C ASP A 146 -3.98 -2.86 -7.23
N VAL A 147 -3.80 -1.76 -6.49
CA VAL A 147 -4.87 -1.07 -5.76
C VAL A 147 -4.92 0.41 -6.10
N ILE A 148 -6.13 0.96 -6.16
CA ILE A 148 -6.38 2.40 -6.33
C ILE A 148 -7.07 2.92 -5.08
N PHE A 149 -6.38 3.79 -4.35
CA PHE A 149 -6.90 4.46 -3.16
C PHE A 149 -7.50 5.81 -3.52
N ASN A 150 -8.64 6.10 -2.88
CA ASN A 150 -9.07 7.47 -2.63
C ASN A 150 -8.46 7.92 -1.31
N LEU A 151 -7.94 9.15 -1.28
CA LEU A 151 -7.26 9.74 -0.13
C LEU A 151 -8.13 10.85 0.50
N ASN A 152 -7.96 11.03 1.81
CA ASN A 152 -8.46 12.20 2.51
C ASN A 152 -7.52 13.40 2.30
N ASP A 153 -7.95 14.60 2.70
CA ASP A 153 -7.15 15.82 2.62
C ASP A 153 -5.85 15.76 3.45
N ASP A 154 -5.79 14.87 4.43
CA ASP A 154 -4.61 14.60 5.26
C ASP A 154 -3.71 13.48 4.70
N HIS A 155 -4.01 12.99 3.49
CA HIS A 155 -3.35 11.88 2.79
C HIS A 155 -3.56 10.48 3.39
N THR A 156 -4.45 10.31 4.37
CA THR A 156 -4.86 8.98 4.85
C THR A 156 -5.78 8.27 3.85
N ILE A 157 -5.86 6.95 3.92
CA ILE A 157 -6.70 6.14 3.03
C ILE A 157 -8.18 6.35 3.38
N LYS A 158 -8.93 6.92 2.43
CA LYS A 158 -10.39 7.10 2.53
C LYS A 158 -11.15 5.87 2.07
N GLY A 159 -10.69 5.24 0.99
CA GLY A 159 -11.37 4.10 0.38
C GLY A 159 -10.57 3.42 -0.72
N VAL A 160 -10.97 2.20 -1.06
CA VAL A 160 -10.42 1.39 -2.17
C VAL A 160 -11.37 1.44 -3.36
N GLU A 161 -10.97 2.13 -4.43
CA GLU A 161 -11.82 2.35 -5.61
C GLU A 161 -12.08 1.05 -6.39
N ASN A 162 -11.05 0.22 -6.58
CA ASN A 162 -11.12 -1.01 -7.35
C ASN A 162 -11.40 -2.25 -6.46
N PHE A 163 -12.10 -2.08 -5.35
CA PHE A 163 -12.48 -3.17 -4.45
C PHE A 163 -13.23 -4.32 -5.17
N PRO A 164 -14.22 -4.07 -6.04
CA PRO A 164 -14.92 -5.15 -6.73
C PRO A 164 -13.99 -6.09 -7.52
N GLN A 165 -12.98 -5.53 -8.19
CA GLN A 165 -11.99 -6.29 -8.96
C GLN A 165 -11.07 -7.11 -8.05
N ILE A 166 -10.64 -6.54 -6.93
CA ILE A 166 -9.80 -7.25 -5.95
C ILE A 166 -10.58 -8.41 -5.31
N LYS A 167 -11.86 -8.19 -4.99
CA LYS A 167 -12.74 -9.24 -4.46
C LYS A 167 -12.94 -10.38 -5.46
N GLU A 168 -13.15 -10.08 -6.74
CA GLU A 168 -13.27 -11.10 -7.78
C GLU A 168 -11.99 -11.95 -7.89
N LYS A 169 -10.81 -11.33 -7.85
CA LYS A 169 -9.53 -12.03 -7.85
C LYS A 169 -9.39 -12.97 -6.65
N TRP A 170 -9.80 -12.55 -5.46
CA TRP A 170 -9.87 -13.43 -4.28
C TRP A 170 -10.81 -14.63 -4.51
N GLU A 171 -11.99 -14.41 -5.07
CA GLU A 171 -12.95 -15.47 -5.36
C GLU A 171 -12.38 -16.55 -6.29
N LEU A 172 -11.66 -16.11 -7.34
CA LEU A 172 -10.95 -16.97 -8.28
C LEU A 172 -9.73 -17.67 -7.66
N PHE A 173 -9.11 -17.04 -6.66
CA PHE A 173 -7.93 -17.56 -5.97
C PHE A 173 -8.27 -18.64 -4.94
N LYS A 174 -9.42 -18.57 -4.26
CA LYS A 174 -9.82 -19.52 -3.19
C LYS A 174 -9.65 -21.01 -3.56
N PRO A 175 -10.07 -21.49 -4.75
CA PRO A 175 -9.85 -22.89 -5.14
C PRO A 175 -8.36 -23.26 -5.23
N LYS A 176 -7.51 -22.34 -5.71
CA LYS A 176 -6.06 -22.54 -5.78
C LYS A 176 -5.45 -22.66 -4.39
N LEU A 177 -5.88 -21.80 -3.45
CA LEU A 177 -5.44 -21.88 -2.06
C LEU A 177 -5.81 -23.22 -1.43
N LYS A 178 -7.05 -23.71 -1.62
CA LYS A 178 -7.48 -25.03 -1.12
C LYS A 178 -6.68 -26.19 -1.73
N ALA A 179 -6.25 -26.06 -2.99
CA ALA A 179 -5.44 -27.06 -3.67
C ALA A 179 -3.94 -27.02 -3.28
N SER A 180 -3.49 -25.96 -2.61
CA SER A 180 -2.09 -25.80 -2.21
C SER A 180 -1.61 -26.93 -1.29
N GLU A 181 -0.31 -27.20 -1.29
CA GLU A 181 0.27 -28.15 -0.36
C GLU A 181 0.08 -27.70 1.09
N PHE A 182 0.32 -26.41 1.38
CA PHE A 182 0.10 -25.81 2.69
C PHE A 182 -1.29 -26.10 3.25
N TYR A 183 -2.33 -25.78 2.48
CA TYR A 183 -3.72 -25.96 2.93
C TYR A 183 -4.02 -27.44 3.22
N ARG A 184 -3.60 -28.34 2.34
CA ARG A 184 -3.81 -29.79 2.51
C ARG A 184 -3.05 -30.35 3.72
N GLN A 185 -1.87 -29.82 4.04
CA GLN A 185 -1.16 -30.21 5.25
C GLN A 185 -1.90 -29.74 6.51
N VAL A 186 -2.36 -28.49 6.54
CA VAL A 186 -3.14 -27.96 7.67
C VAL A 186 -4.44 -28.75 7.84
N GLU A 187 -5.17 -29.01 6.76
CA GLU A 187 -6.45 -29.73 6.79
C GLU A 187 -6.32 -31.14 7.37
N LYS A 188 -5.22 -31.85 7.04
CA LYS A 188 -4.93 -33.19 7.59
C LYS A 188 -4.67 -33.17 9.10
N ILE A 189 -4.06 -32.10 9.61
CA ILE A 189 -3.71 -31.96 11.04
C ILE A 189 -4.91 -31.44 11.83
N ASN A 190 -5.59 -30.43 11.28
CA ASN A 190 -6.71 -29.75 11.90
C ASN A 190 -7.62 -29.12 10.83
N SER A 191 -8.70 -29.82 10.49
CA SER A 191 -9.67 -29.36 9.49
C SER A 191 -10.28 -28.01 9.83
N LYS A 192 -10.58 -27.75 11.11
CA LYS A 192 -11.12 -26.47 11.56
C LYS A 192 -10.13 -25.32 11.32
N ALA A 193 -8.84 -25.54 11.58
CA ALA A 193 -7.82 -24.53 11.30
C ALA A 193 -7.71 -24.22 9.80
N ALA A 194 -7.85 -25.23 8.93
CA ALA A 194 -7.89 -25.02 7.49
C ALA A 194 -9.12 -24.21 7.06
N GLU A 195 -10.30 -24.53 7.59
CA GLU A 195 -11.52 -23.75 7.36
C GLU A 195 -11.38 -22.30 7.83
N ASP A 196 -10.75 -22.08 8.99
CA ASP A 196 -10.50 -20.74 9.55
C ASP A 196 -9.59 -19.89 8.64
N ILE A 197 -8.66 -20.49 7.87
CA ILE A 197 -7.85 -19.78 6.87
C ILE A 197 -8.75 -19.21 5.75
N ILE A 198 -9.66 -20.04 5.20
CA ILE A 198 -10.58 -19.58 4.15
C ILE A 198 -11.56 -18.55 4.69
N LYS A 199 -12.06 -18.77 5.90
CA LYS A 199 -12.97 -17.84 6.57
C LYS A 199 -12.29 -16.51 6.87
N GLY A 200 -11.04 -16.52 7.32
CA GLY A 200 -10.24 -15.33 7.57
C GLY A 200 -10.07 -14.48 6.31
N GLY A 201 -9.66 -15.10 5.20
CA GLY A 201 -9.62 -14.42 3.90
C GLY A 201 -11.01 -13.94 3.46
N GLY A 202 -12.05 -14.76 3.64
CA GLY A 202 -13.43 -14.38 3.34
C GLY A 202 -13.89 -13.12 4.08
N LEU A 203 -13.53 -12.97 5.36
CA LEU A 203 -13.82 -11.77 6.15
C LEU A 203 -13.05 -10.55 5.64
N GLU A 204 -11.78 -10.71 5.26
CA GLU A 204 -10.97 -9.63 4.69
C GLU A 204 -11.60 -9.05 3.42
N PHE A 205 -12.04 -9.90 2.49
CA PHE A 205 -12.61 -9.49 1.19
C PHE A 205 -14.14 -9.37 1.19
N GLU A 206 -14.79 -9.48 2.35
CA GLU A 206 -16.25 -9.42 2.46
C GLU A 206 -16.78 -8.06 1.96
N ASN A 207 -16.14 -6.98 2.43
CA ASN A 207 -16.49 -5.60 2.14
C ASN A 207 -15.23 -4.71 2.09
N GLU A 208 -15.37 -3.54 1.47
CA GLU A 208 -14.27 -2.59 1.27
C GLU A 208 -13.64 -2.13 2.60
N ALA A 209 -14.45 -1.91 3.64
CA ALA A 209 -13.97 -1.42 4.91
C ALA A 209 -13.06 -2.42 5.62
N ASN A 210 -13.34 -3.73 5.49
CA ASN A 210 -12.46 -4.78 6.02
C ASN A 210 -11.13 -4.83 5.27
N LEU A 211 -11.16 -4.78 3.93
CA LEU A 211 -9.94 -4.75 3.13
C LEU A 211 -9.10 -3.50 3.43
N ARG A 212 -9.74 -2.33 3.54
CA ARG A 212 -9.07 -1.07 3.90
C ARG A 212 -8.35 -1.15 5.24
N LYS A 213 -8.99 -1.74 6.26
CA LYS A 213 -8.34 -1.99 7.56
C LYS A 213 -7.10 -2.88 7.44
N THR A 214 -7.05 -3.78 6.48
CA THR A 214 -5.85 -4.60 6.22
C THR A 214 -4.75 -3.77 5.58
N TYR A 215 -5.08 -2.87 4.65
CA TYR A 215 -4.10 -1.93 4.10
C TYR A 215 -3.55 -0.96 5.14
N ASP A 216 -4.38 -0.44 6.04
CA ASP A 216 -3.95 0.43 7.16
C ASP A 216 -2.89 -0.24 8.06
N LYS A 217 -2.88 -1.58 8.11
CA LYS A 217 -1.90 -2.37 8.90
C LYS A 217 -0.63 -2.71 8.14
N CYS A 218 -0.60 -2.58 6.81
CA CYS A 218 0.59 -2.89 6.02
C CYS A 218 1.56 -1.72 6.06
N LEU A 219 2.84 -2.01 6.33
CA LEU A 219 3.86 -0.99 6.61
C LEU A 219 4.10 -0.04 5.46
N LEU A 220 4.05 -0.53 4.22
CA LEU A 220 4.17 0.33 3.04
C LEU A 220 3.11 1.44 3.09
N TYR A 221 1.84 1.05 3.22
CA TYR A 221 0.73 2.01 3.20
C TYR A 221 0.72 2.88 4.46
N HIS A 222 1.07 2.34 5.62
CA HIS A 222 1.21 3.12 6.85
C HIS A 222 2.30 4.21 6.76
N VAL A 223 3.39 3.93 6.04
CA VAL A 223 4.47 4.90 5.81
C VAL A 223 4.07 5.94 4.76
N LEU A 224 3.43 5.50 3.67
CA LEU A 224 3.06 6.35 2.53
C LEU A 224 1.82 7.23 2.78
N PHE A 225 0.81 6.69 3.46
CA PHE A 225 -0.56 7.23 3.52
C PHE A 225 -1.02 7.45 4.96
N ASN A 226 -0.23 8.20 5.73
CA ASN A 226 -0.57 8.58 7.09
C ASN A 226 -0.10 10.00 7.42
N ASP A 227 -0.85 10.66 8.31
CA ASP A 227 -0.63 12.05 8.70
C ASP A 227 0.43 12.18 9.79
N PHE A 228 1.70 12.02 9.42
CA PHE A 228 2.82 12.32 10.32
C PHE A 228 3.43 13.71 10.09
N ASP A 229 2.68 14.67 9.54
CA ASP A 229 3.20 16.03 9.38
C ASP A 229 3.29 16.74 10.73
N ALA A 230 4.51 16.91 11.24
CA ALA A 230 4.78 17.56 12.52
C ALA A 230 4.46 19.07 12.52
N ARG A 231 4.23 19.70 11.36
CA ARG A 231 3.91 21.14 11.26
C ARG A 231 2.44 21.42 11.58
N LYS A 232 1.57 20.41 11.49
CA LYS A 232 0.14 20.55 11.80
C LYS A 232 -0.06 20.79 13.29
N LYS A 233 -0.73 21.89 13.63
CA LYS A 233 -1.14 22.18 15.01
C LYS A 233 -2.27 21.23 15.42
N ARG A 234 -1.94 20.25 16.25
CA ARG A 234 -2.91 19.31 16.82
C ARG A 234 -3.32 19.76 18.22
N LYS A 235 -4.61 19.61 18.57
CA LYS A 235 -5.11 19.90 19.92
C LYS A 235 -4.70 18.81 20.92
N GLN A 236 -4.61 17.57 20.45
CA GLN A 236 -4.18 16.39 21.18
C GLN A 236 -3.31 15.55 20.25
N ASN A 237 -2.44 14.72 20.83
CA ASN A 237 -1.67 13.76 20.05
C ASN A 237 -2.59 12.69 19.44
N ASP A 238 -2.17 12.17 18.29
CA ASP A 238 -2.87 11.07 17.63
C ASP A 238 -2.65 9.78 18.43
N VAL A 239 -3.66 8.90 18.45
CA VAL A 239 -3.59 7.61 19.17
C VAL A 239 -3.70 6.48 18.16
N LEU A 240 -2.65 5.66 18.08
CA LEU A 240 -2.64 4.44 17.28
C LEU A 240 -3.19 3.28 18.11
N LYS A 241 -4.18 2.56 17.57
CA LYS A 241 -4.83 1.42 18.22
C LYS A 241 -4.65 0.15 17.40
N PHE A 242 -4.25 -0.94 18.06
CA PHE A 242 -4.13 -2.26 17.44
C PHE A 242 -4.27 -3.37 18.49
N ILE A 243 -4.24 -4.63 18.06
CA ILE A 243 -4.26 -5.79 18.95
C ILE A 243 -2.83 -6.33 19.08
N SER A 244 -2.44 -6.68 20.30
CA SER A 244 -1.17 -7.32 20.63
C SER A 244 -0.91 -8.56 19.75
N GLN A 245 0.34 -8.75 19.35
CA GLN A 245 0.80 -9.96 18.65
C GLN A 245 1.22 -11.06 19.63
N ILE A 246 1.64 -10.70 20.85
CA ILE A 246 2.01 -11.65 21.90
C ILE A 246 0.75 -12.18 22.62
N PHE A 247 -0.24 -11.33 22.85
CA PHE A 247 -1.39 -11.63 23.69
C PHE A 247 -2.70 -11.60 22.90
N VAL A 248 -3.53 -12.61 23.12
CA VAL A 248 -4.77 -12.81 22.37
C VAL A 248 -5.79 -11.76 22.80
N ASN A 249 -6.32 -11.02 21.82
CA ASN A 249 -7.38 -10.02 21.98
C ASN A 249 -7.07 -8.89 22.98
N VAL A 250 -5.79 -8.58 23.21
CA VAL A 250 -5.40 -7.45 24.05
C VAL A 250 -5.25 -6.18 23.21
N PRO A 251 -6.08 -5.14 23.42
CA PRO A 251 -5.94 -3.87 22.72
C PRO A 251 -4.74 -3.09 23.26
N ILE A 252 -3.96 -2.52 22.35
CA ILE A 252 -2.79 -1.69 22.63
C ILE A 252 -3.04 -0.30 22.06
N GLU A 253 -2.73 0.72 22.85
CA GLU A 253 -2.82 2.13 22.45
C GLU A 253 -1.46 2.80 22.60
N LEU A 254 -1.02 3.47 21.53
CA LEU A 254 0.19 4.29 21.53
C LEU A 254 -0.18 5.74 21.26
N GLU A 255 0.29 6.64 22.11
CA GLU A 255 0.25 8.08 21.83
C GLU A 255 1.39 8.45 20.88
N LEU A 256 1.06 9.04 19.73
CA LEU A 256 2.01 9.38 18.69
C LEU A 256 2.52 10.82 18.83
N GLN A 257 3.84 10.97 18.80
CA GLN A 257 4.51 12.26 18.77
C GLN A 257 5.26 12.43 17.45
N HIS A 258 4.94 13.51 16.72
CA HIS A 258 5.58 13.86 15.46
C HIS A 258 6.59 15.00 15.66
N THR A 259 7.77 14.86 15.09
CA THR A 259 8.87 15.83 15.21
C THR A 259 9.58 16.01 13.87
N ILE A 260 10.09 17.21 13.59
CA ILE A 260 11.03 17.45 12.49
C ILE A 260 12.42 17.22 13.06
N ILE A 261 13.18 16.28 12.49
CA ILE A 261 14.58 16.04 12.88
C ILE A 261 15.49 17.01 12.15
N LYS A 262 15.26 17.20 10.86
CA LYS A 262 16.09 17.99 9.96
C LYS A 262 15.23 18.61 8.87
N GLU A 263 15.54 19.83 8.49
CA GLU A 263 14.97 20.49 7.32
C GLU A 263 16.05 21.32 6.64
N ASP A 264 16.15 21.20 5.33
CA ASP A 264 16.96 22.10 4.49
C ASP A 264 16.15 22.57 3.26
N ASP A 265 16.84 23.11 2.26
CA ASP A 265 16.21 23.66 1.05
C ASP A 265 15.52 22.60 0.19
N TYR A 266 15.97 21.34 0.26
CA TYR A 266 15.51 20.26 -0.62
C TYR A 266 14.63 19.25 0.11
N PHE A 267 14.96 18.90 1.36
CA PHE A 267 14.27 17.84 2.07
C PHE A 267 13.90 18.21 3.50
N ILE A 268 12.88 17.50 3.98
CA ILE A 268 12.45 17.51 5.37
C ILE A 268 12.42 16.07 5.90
N GLU A 269 13.01 15.86 7.07
CA GLU A 269 13.03 14.59 7.76
C GLU A 269 12.12 14.65 8.99
N PHE A 270 11.09 13.81 8.97
CA PHE A 270 10.14 13.64 10.06
C PHE A 270 10.48 12.39 10.89
N ARG A 271 10.19 12.46 12.19
CA ARG A 271 10.18 11.31 13.09
C ARG A 271 8.88 11.24 13.86
N THR A 272 8.28 10.07 13.84
CA THR A 272 7.17 9.68 14.71
C THR A 272 7.66 8.69 15.75
N VAL A 273 7.35 8.93 17.01
CA VAL A 273 7.57 7.99 18.12
C VAL A 273 6.23 7.69 18.79
N GLY A 274 5.98 6.43 19.09
CA GLY A 274 4.79 5.99 19.82
C GLY A 274 5.14 5.69 21.27
N THR A 275 4.39 6.28 22.20
CA THR A 275 4.52 6.03 23.64
C THR A 275 3.38 5.13 24.10
N LEU A 276 3.73 4.00 24.71
CA LEU A 276 2.74 3.04 25.21
C LEU A 276 1.91 3.63 26.35
N LEU A 277 0.59 3.65 26.20
CA LEU A 277 -0.35 4.04 27.24
C LEU A 277 -0.58 2.88 28.22
N LYS A 278 0.38 2.68 29.14
CA LYS A 278 0.38 1.56 30.10
C LYS A 278 -0.84 1.54 31.02
N ASP A 279 -1.46 2.69 31.29
CA ASP A 279 -2.68 2.78 32.12
C ASP A 279 -3.91 2.17 31.45
N LYS A 280 -3.87 1.95 30.13
CA LYS A 280 -4.97 1.35 29.35
C LYS A 280 -4.89 -0.17 29.26
N ILE A 281 -3.89 -0.79 29.89
CA ILE A 281 -3.61 -2.22 29.76
C ILE A 281 -3.85 -2.91 31.10
N ASP A 282 -4.63 -3.99 31.07
CA ASP A 282 -4.81 -4.86 32.22
C ASP A 282 -3.63 -5.83 32.36
N ASN A 283 -2.69 -5.50 33.26
CA ASN A 283 -1.52 -6.33 33.51
C ASN A 283 -1.87 -7.71 34.08
N ALA A 284 -2.99 -7.89 34.77
CA ALA A 284 -3.38 -9.20 35.29
C ALA A 284 -3.73 -10.15 34.13
N VAL A 285 -4.43 -9.64 33.11
CA VAL A 285 -4.74 -10.39 31.89
C VAL A 285 -3.45 -10.75 31.12
N LEU A 286 -2.50 -9.82 31.04
CA LEU A 286 -1.20 -10.11 30.42
C LEU A 286 -0.47 -11.25 31.14
N GLU A 287 -0.37 -11.15 32.47
CA GLU A 287 0.34 -12.14 33.29
C GLU A 287 -0.35 -13.50 33.26
N GLU A 288 -1.69 -13.55 33.28
CA GLU A 288 -2.46 -14.80 33.13
C GLU A 288 -2.16 -15.48 31.80
N GLN A 289 -2.26 -14.75 30.69
CA GLN A 289 -1.95 -15.29 29.37
C GLN A 289 -0.48 -15.69 29.25
N TYR A 290 0.44 -14.90 29.82
CA TYR A 290 1.86 -15.22 29.85
C TYR A 290 2.13 -16.54 30.58
N ASN A 291 1.58 -16.69 31.77
CA ASN A 291 1.74 -17.89 32.60
C ASN A 291 1.15 -19.13 31.93
N LYS A 292 0.09 -18.97 31.14
CA LYS A 292 -0.55 -20.05 30.39
C LYS A 292 0.23 -20.48 29.16
N PHE A 293 0.66 -19.53 28.33
CA PHE A 293 1.16 -19.84 26.98
C PHE A 293 2.69 -19.85 26.88
N TYR A 294 3.38 -19.03 27.69
CA TYR A 294 4.80 -18.75 27.50
C TYR A 294 5.67 -19.27 28.65
N LYS A 295 5.22 -19.10 29.91
CA LYS A 295 5.96 -19.58 31.09
C LYS A 295 6.30 -21.08 31.07
N PRO A 296 5.47 -22.00 30.56
CA PRO A 296 5.85 -23.42 30.49
C PRO A 296 7.04 -23.72 29.56
N ILE A 297 7.37 -22.79 28.66
CA ILE A 297 8.45 -22.94 27.66
C ILE A 297 9.67 -22.09 28.07
N ILE A 298 9.43 -20.86 28.55
CA ILE A 298 10.47 -19.90 28.93
C ILE A 298 10.95 -20.13 30.38
N GLU A 299 10.12 -20.77 31.21
CA GLU A 299 10.34 -21.07 32.63
C GLU A 299 10.42 -19.85 33.57
N TYR A 300 10.86 -18.69 33.06
CA TYR A 300 10.85 -17.42 33.79
C TYR A 300 9.45 -16.80 33.88
N GLY A 301 9.20 -16.15 35.02
CA GLY A 301 7.97 -15.39 35.27
C GLY A 301 7.82 -14.16 34.37
N PHE A 302 6.59 -13.63 34.32
CA PHE A 302 6.30 -12.37 33.63
C PHE A 302 7.13 -11.23 34.23
N SER A 303 7.65 -10.36 33.36
CA SER A 303 8.53 -9.25 33.74
C SER A 303 7.82 -7.90 33.56
N GLU A 304 7.90 -7.35 32.34
CA GLU A 304 7.32 -6.06 31.98
C GLU A 304 6.93 -6.10 30.50
N TYR A 305 5.71 -5.65 30.20
CA TYR A 305 5.28 -5.46 28.82
C TYR A 305 5.70 -4.08 28.29
N ASN A 306 6.34 -4.06 27.12
CA ASN A 306 6.78 -2.84 26.46
C ASN A 306 6.50 -2.89 24.95
N TYR A 307 6.36 -1.69 24.36
CA TYR A 307 6.24 -1.52 22.93
C TYR A 307 7.11 -0.34 22.47
N ASP A 308 8.00 -0.56 21.49
CA ASP A 308 8.75 0.50 20.80
C ASP A 308 8.12 0.69 19.41
N TYR A 309 7.78 1.94 19.09
CA TYR A 309 7.27 2.33 17.79
C TYR A 309 8.04 3.56 17.32
N ARG A 310 8.71 3.45 16.17
CA ARG A 310 9.46 4.55 15.58
C ARG A 310 9.36 4.52 14.07
N ILE A 311 9.00 5.65 13.48
CA ILE A 311 9.04 5.86 12.02
C ILE A 311 9.88 7.10 11.73
N ARG A 312 10.73 7.01 10.70
CA ARG A 312 11.38 8.16 10.08
C ARG A 312 11.02 8.23 8.61
N ARG A 313 10.77 9.44 8.10
CA ARG A 313 10.48 9.69 6.68
C ARG A 313 11.24 10.92 6.21
N MET A 314 11.98 10.77 5.12
CA MET A 314 12.61 11.88 4.41
C MET A 314 11.77 12.21 3.17
N VAL A 315 11.30 13.44 3.08
CA VAL A 315 10.37 13.90 2.04
C VAL A 315 11.03 15.01 1.22
N ASP A 316 10.94 14.91 -0.09
CA ASP A 316 11.35 15.95 -1.03
C ASP A 316 10.35 17.12 -0.99
N LYS A 317 10.84 18.34 -0.75
CA LYS A 317 9.98 19.54 -0.58
C LYS A 317 9.31 19.99 -1.87
N LYS A 318 9.89 19.69 -3.03
CA LYS A 318 9.38 20.12 -4.34
C LYS A 318 8.22 19.24 -4.80
N THR A 319 8.35 17.93 -4.60
CA THR A 319 7.42 16.92 -5.10
C THR A 319 6.50 16.36 -4.03
N GLY A 320 6.84 16.53 -2.74
CA GLY A 320 6.12 15.89 -1.64
C GLY A 320 6.30 14.37 -1.58
N THR A 321 7.25 13.82 -2.35
CA THR A 321 7.50 12.37 -2.43
C THR A 321 8.45 11.92 -1.33
N ILE A 322 8.22 10.73 -0.77
CA ILE A 322 9.13 10.13 0.21
C ILE A 322 10.37 9.61 -0.54
N ILE A 323 11.55 10.09 -0.16
CA ILE A 323 12.83 9.64 -0.74
C ILE A 323 13.27 8.33 -0.06
N ASN A 324 13.16 8.30 1.27
CA ASN A 324 13.41 7.10 2.06
C ASN A 324 12.58 7.15 3.35
N ALA A 325 12.34 5.97 3.92
CA ALA A 325 11.72 5.83 5.23
C ALA A 325 12.23 4.58 5.94
N SER A 326 12.17 4.61 7.27
CA SER A 326 12.43 3.44 8.11
C SER A 326 11.37 3.35 9.21
N ALA A 327 10.94 2.14 9.54
CA ALA A 327 10.03 1.86 10.63
C ALA A 327 10.58 0.72 11.50
N LEU A 328 10.45 0.89 12.82
CA LEU A 328 10.77 -0.10 13.84
C LEU A 328 9.55 -0.25 14.73
N MET A 329 9.08 -1.49 14.87
CA MET A 329 8.04 -1.89 15.80
C MET A 329 8.57 -3.07 16.60
N LYS A 330 8.59 -2.95 17.92
CA LYS A 330 9.03 -4.01 18.81
C LYS A 330 8.01 -4.16 19.92
N GLU A 331 7.39 -5.33 19.98
CA GLU A 331 6.56 -5.73 21.10
C GLU A 331 7.34 -6.72 21.96
N GLU A 332 7.35 -6.55 23.28
CA GLU A 332 8.09 -7.45 24.16
C GLU A 332 7.46 -7.67 25.53
N VAL A 333 7.67 -8.89 26.03
CA VAL A 333 7.78 -9.15 27.47
C VAL A 333 9.28 -9.14 27.77
N LYS A 334 9.72 -8.08 28.43
CA LYS A 334 11.14 -7.73 28.63
C LYS A 334 11.98 -8.93 29.07
N ASN A 335 13.13 -9.13 28.44
CA ASN A 335 14.05 -10.27 28.65
C ASN A 335 13.53 -11.66 28.24
N ASN A 336 12.22 -11.84 28.01
CA ASN A 336 11.63 -13.16 27.83
C ASN A 336 11.27 -13.42 26.36
N TYR A 337 10.50 -12.50 25.76
CA TYR A 337 9.91 -12.72 24.45
C TYR A 337 9.79 -11.41 23.67
N GLN A 338 10.21 -11.41 22.40
CA GLN A 338 10.17 -10.21 21.55
C GLN A 338 9.65 -10.56 20.15
N PHE A 339 8.72 -9.74 19.65
CA PHE A 339 8.43 -9.63 18.22
C PHE A 339 9.00 -8.31 17.72
N VAL A 340 9.89 -8.38 16.74
CA VAL A 340 10.54 -7.22 16.13
C VAL A 340 10.21 -7.17 14.65
N THR A 341 9.66 -6.06 14.21
CA THR A 341 9.47 -5.73 12.80
C THR A 341 10.28 -4.50 12.44
N GLN A 342 11.12 -4.63 11.42
CA GLN A 342 11.89 -3.55 10.81
C GLN A 342 11.48 -3.42 9.36
N PHE A 343 11.33 -2.20 8.87
CA PHE A 343 10.95 -1.92 7.48
C PHE A 343 11.72 -0.73 6.97
N ASP A 344 12.35 -0.88 5.81
CA ASP A 344 13.03 0.19 5.09
C ASP A 344 12.39 0.38 3.73
N LEU A 345 12.24 1.64 3.32
CA LEU A 345 11.69 2.06 2.04
C LEU A 345 12.69 3.00 1.39
N LYS A 346 12.97 2.80 0.11
CA LYS A 346 13.82 3.67 -0.69
C LYS A 346 13.21 3.93 -2.05
N GLN A 347 13.11 5.20 -2.43
CA GLN A 347 12.77 5.60 -3.79
C GLN A 347 13.93 5.24 -4.73
N ILE A 348 13.61 4.69 -5.89
CA ILE A 348 14.57 4.35 -6.94
C ILE A 348 14.23 5.08 -8.24
N GLU A 349 15.22 5.19 -9.12
CA GLU A 349 15.05 5.82 -10.43
C GLU A 349 14.15 4.98 -11.36
N TYR A 350 13.48 5.68 -12.28
CA TYR A 350 12.53 5.09 -13.23
C TYR A 350 13.20 4.26 -14.31
#